data_AF-Q5MIX9-F1
#
_entry.id   AF-Q5MIX9-F1
#
_cell.length_a   1.000
_cell.length_b   1.000
_cell.length_c   1.000
_cell.angle_alpha   90.00
_cell.angle_beta   90.00
_cell.angle_gamma   90.00
#
_symmetry.space_group_name_H-M   'P 1'
#
loop_
_entity.id
_entity.type
_entity.pdbx_description
1 polymer ?
#
loop_
_entity_poly.entity_id
_entity_poly.type
_entity_poly.pdbx_seq_one_letter_code
_entity_poly.pdbx_strand_id
1 'polypeptide(L)'
;MMEFKLIAVFLTLSLLNTANALECYECFDVAKCRGEQKDHVVQCSNNTAQNMVLAAGFFYPNLTAALVYNGNYQCTALQFTPQGAQNVSLLVKGCMFETKESLCKLEAKIPNGNFSCKACNTNKCNSCAALGWSMLLMATSLIVSSWVAK
;
A
#
# COMPACT_ATOMS: atom_id res chain seq x y z
N MET A 1 -16.39 -28.56 -46.74
CA MET A 1 -15.13 -27.85 -46.39
C MET A 1 -15.44 -26.47 -45.77
N MET A 2 -16.22 -26.39 -44.68
CA MET A 2 -16.52 -25.10 -44.03
C MET A 2 -16.88 -25.24 -42.54
N GLU A 3 -16.31 -26.21 -41.83
CA GLU A 3 -16.67 -26.46 -40.41
C GLU A 3 -15.45 -26.36 -39.47
N PHE A 4 -14.22 -26.57 -39.99
CA PHE A 4 -13.01 -26.64 -39.17
C PHE A 4 -12.33 -25.29 -38.88
N LYS A 5 -12.80 -24.18 -39.44
CA LYS A 5 -12.16 -22.85 -39.25
C LYS A 5 -12.67 -22.05 -38.05
N LEU A 6 -13.83 -22.39 -37.49
CA LEU A 6 -14.45 -21.63 -36.39
C LEU A 6 -13.92 -22.01 -35.01
N ILE A 7 -13.46 -23.25 -34.83
CA ILE A 7 -12.98 -23.76 -33.53
C ILE A 7 -11.59 -23.19 -33.18
N ALA A 8 -10.76 -22.92 -34.20
CA ALA A 8 -9.41 -22.36 -33.99
C ALA A 8 -9.42 -20.91 -33.47
N VAL A 9 -10.45 -20.12 -33.79
CA VAL A 9 -10.55 -18.72 -33.38
C VAL A 9 -10.99 -18.58 -31.92
N PHE A 10 -11.85 -19.48 -31.42
CA PHE A 10 -12.30 -19.44 -30.03
C PHE A 10 -11.22 -19.91 -29.03
N LEU A 11 -10.33 -20.83 -29.42
CA LEU A 11 -9.24 -21.32 -28.57
C LEU A 11 -8.13 -20.28 -28.35
N THR A 12 -7.93 -19.34 -29.28
CA THR A 12 -6.91 -18.28 -29.14
C THR A 12 -7.36 -17.09 -28.29
N LEU A 13 -8.67 -16.93 -28.06
CA LEU A 13 -9.23 -15.82 -27.26
C LEU A 13 -9.32 -16.15 -25.75
N SER A 14 -9.09 -17.40 -25.35
CA SER A 14 -9.19 -17.83 -23.94
C SER A 14 -7.90 -17.63 -23.12
N LEU A 15 -6.83 -17.10 -23.71
CA LEU A 15 -5.48 -17.15 -23.12
C LEU A 15 -4.98 -15.85 -22.48
N LEU A 16 -5.80 -14.80 -22.38
CA LEU A 16 -5.36 -13.54 -21.77
C LEU A 16 -6.38 -12.99 -20.76
N ASN A 17 -6.81 -13.84 -19.83
CA ASN A 17 -7.17 -13.32 -18.50
C ASN A 17 -5.85 -13.01 -17.78
N THR A 18 -5.15 -11.96 -18.24
CA THR A 18 -4.07 -11.37 -17.44
C THR A 18 -4.75 -10.77 -16.23
N ALA A 19 -4.82 -11.52 -15.13
CA ALA A 19 -5.09 -10.96 -13.82
C ALA A 19 -4.03 -9.85 -13.64
N ASN A 20 -4.44 -8.59 -13.81
CA ASN A 20 -3.53 -7.47 -13.66
C ASN A 20 -2.97 -7.55 -12.24
N ALA A 21 -1.66 -7.85 -12.13
CA ALA A 21 -1.05 -7.93 -10.82
C ALA A 21 -1.10 -6.53 -10.19
N LEU A 22 -1.38 -6.49 -8.88
CA LEU A 22 -1.57 -5.26 -8.12
C LEU A 22 -0.41 -4.29 -8.33
N GLU A 23 -0.70 -3.02 -8.62
CA GLU A 23 0.30 -1.95 -8.72
C GLU A 23 0.32 -1.10 -7.45
N CYS A 24 1.49 -0.78 -6.91
CA CYS A 24 1.63 0.04 -5.70
C CYS A 24 2.70 1.12 -5.87
N TYR A 25 2.58 2.22 -5.12
CA TYR A 25 3.71 3.14 -4.98
C TYR A 25 4.82 2.49 -4.17
N GLU A 26 6.08 2.68 -4.56
CA GLU A 26 7.25 2.12 -3.87
C GLU A 26 8.30 3.19 -3.59
N CYS A 27 8.78 3.23 -2.35
CA CYS A 27 9.90 4.06 -1.93
C CYS A 27 10.38 3.61 -0.54
N PHE A 28 11.69 3.65 -0.30
CA PHE A 28 12.31 3.19 0.95
C PHE A 28 13.26 4.25 1.49
N ASP A 29 12.69 5.26 2.15
CA ASP A 29 13.31 6.34 2.94
C ASP A 29 12.51 7.64 2.77
N VAL A 30 12.55 8.52 3.78
CA VAL A 30 11.84 9.80 3.78
C VAL A 30 12.21 10.69 2.59
N ALA A 31 13.49 10.81 2.25
CA ALA A 31 13.96 11.65 1.16
C ALA A 31 13.44 11.14 -0.19
N LYS A 32 13.55 9.82 -0.44
CA LYS A 32 13.07 9.19 -1.68
C LYS A 32 11.56 9.30 -1.82
N CYS A 33 10.82 9.02 -0.75
CA CYS A 33 9.37 9.07 -0.73
C CYS A 33 8.78 10.48 -0.88
N ARG A 34 9.56 11.52 -0.58
CA ARG A 34 9.18 12.94 -0.76
C ARG A 34 9.77 13.56 -2.03
N GLY A 35 10.82 12.97 -2.59
CA GLY A 35 11.52 13.44 -3.77
C GLY A 35 11.30 12.53 -4.97
N GLU A 36 12.39 11.99 -5.50
CA GLU A 36 12.44 11.33 -6.81
C GLU A 36 11.54 10.07 -6.93
N GLN A 37 11.24 9.38 -5.83
CA GLN A 37 10.42 8.16 -5.82
C GLN A 37 8.99 8.41 -5.31
N LYS A 38 8.55 9.67 -5.18
CA LYS A 38 7.22 10.00 -4.66
C LYS A 38 6.10 9.30 -5.43
N ASP A 39 6.23 9.26 -6.75
CA ASP A 39 5.26 8.71 -7.70
C ASP A 39 5.78 7.43 -8.39
N HIS A 40 6.86 6.83 -7.87
CA HIS A 40 7.40 5.58 -8.39
C HIS A 40 6.41 4.43 -8.13
N VAL A 41 6.05 3.70 -9.18
CA VAL A 41 5.09 2.59 -9.13
C VAL A 41 5.79 1.30 -9.52
N VAL A 42 5.47 0.24 -8.81
CA VAL A 42 5.91 -1.13 -9.12
C VAL A 42 4.71 -2.06 -9.21
N GLN A 43 4.87 -3.11 -10.01
CA GLN A 43 3.97 -4.26 -10.04
C GLN A 43 4.34 -5.21 -8.89
N CYS A 44 3.35 -5.70 -8.15
CA CYS A 44 3.59 -6.59 -7.03
C CYS A 44 4.05 -7.97 -7.48
N SER A 45 5.13 -8.42 -6.86
CA SER A 45 5.77 -9.71 -7.05
C SER A 45 6.37 -10.16 -5.72
N ASN A 46 6.80 -11.42 -5.65
CA ASN A 46 7.54 -11.91 -4.48
C ASN A 46 8.75 -11.01 -4.17
N ASN A 47 9.48 -10.54 -5.20
CA ASN A 47 10.68 -9.72 -4.99
C ASN A 47 10.36 -8.35 -4.38
N THR A 48 9.37 -7.63 -4.92
CA THR A 48 8.97 -6.32 -4.39
C THR A 48 8.30 -6.44 -3.01
N ALA A 49 7.56 -7.53 -2.77
CA ALA A 49 6.95 -7.81 -1.48
C ALA A 49 7.98 -8.09 -0.37
N GLN A 50 9.08 -8.79 -0.67
CA GLN A 50 10.13 -9.07 0.31
C GLN A 50 10.83 -7.81 0.83
N ASN A 51 11.02 -6.79 0.00
CA ASN A 51 11.59 -5.51 0.44
C ASN A 51 10.75 -4.87 1.56
N MET A 52 9.42 -4.95 1.43
CA MET A 52 8.52 -4.41 2.45
C MET A 52 8.44 -5.29 3.70
N VAL A 53 8.59 -6.61 3.58
CA VAL A 53 8.72 -7.51 4.74
C VAL A 53 9.91 -7.10 5.60
N LEU A 54 11.06 -6.81 4.98
CA LEU A 54 12.25 -6.34 5.69
C LEU A 54 12.01 -4.99 6.39
N ALA A 55 11.39 -4.04 5.70
CA ALA A 55 11.12 -2.71 6.27
C ALA A 55 10.08 -2.75 7.41
N ALA A 56 9.03 -3.56 7.26
CA ALA A 56 7.97 -3.69 8.25
C ALA A 56 8.38 -4.57 9.45
N GLY A 57 9.31 -5.51 9.27
CA GLY A 57 9.75 -6.44 10.31
C GLY A 57 10.27 -5.74 11.58
N PHE A 58 10.79 -4.52 11.45
CA PHE A 58 11.17 -3.69 12.60
C PHE A 58 10.00 -3.40 13.56
N PHE A 59 8.80 -3.14 13.03
CA PHE A 59 7.60 -2.84 13.82
C PHE A 59 6.76 -4.08 14.11
N TYR A 60 6.88 -5.13 13.30
CA TYR A 60 6.06 -6.33 13.38
C TYR A 60 6.95 -7.56 13.62
N PRO A 61 7.32 -7.87 14.88
CA PRO A 61 8.25 -8.96 15.19
C PRO A 61 7.73 -10.35 14.79
N ASN A 62 6.41 -10.52 14.73
CA ASN A 62 5.76 -11.78 14.33
C ASN A 62 5.29 -11.76 12.88
N LEU A 63 5.78 -10.82 12.05
CA LEU A 63 5.31 -10.61 10.69
C LEU A 63 5.34 -11.89 9.85
N THR A 64 6.46 -12.62 9.88
CA THR A 64 6.65 -13.83 9.08
C THR A 64 5.57 -14.90 9.31
N ALA A 65 5.09 -15.03 10.55
CA ALA A 65 4.04 -15.99 10.90
C ALA A 65 2.63 -15.55 10.45
N ALA A 66 2.46 -14.27 10.12
CA ALA A 66 1.21 -13.68 9.65
C ALA A 66 1.11 -13.59 8.12
N LEU A 67 2.22 -13.77 7.38
CA LEU A 67 2.25 -13.74 5.92
C LEU A 67 1.46 -14.90 5.31
N VAL A 68 0.78 -14.62 4.20
CA VAL A 68 0.04 -15.59 3.39
C VAL A 68 0.68 -15.66 2.01
N TYR A 69 1.25 -16.81 1.66
CA TYR A 69 1.93 -17.04 0.38
C TYR A 69 0.97 -17.65 -0.66
N ASN A 70 -0.09 -16.92 -1.01
CA ASN A 70 -1.13 -17.33 -1.96
C ASN A 70 -1.02 -16.64 -3.33
N GLY A 71 0.02 -15.83 -3.55
CA GLY A 71 0.18 -15.01 -4.75
C GLY A 71 -0.61 -13.69 -4.73
N ASN A 72 -1.33 -13.40 -3.64
CA ASN A 72 -1.97 -12.10 -3.42
C ASN A 72 -1.05 -11.15 -2.66
N TYR A 73 -1.26 -9.86 -2.90
CA TYR A 73 -0.48 -8.78 -2.31
C TYR A 73 -1.40 -7.67 -1.81
N GLN A 74 -0.83 -6.79 -0.98
CA GLN A 74 -1.46 -5.56 -0.52
C GLN A 74 -0.46 -4.40 -0.68
N CYS A 75 -0.93 -3.24 -1.12
CA CYS A 75 -0.14 -2.02 -1.08
C CYS A 75 -0.07 -1.52 0.36
N THR A 76 1.15 -1.23 0.82
CA THR A 76 1.39 -0.76 2.18
C THR A 76 2.11 0.58 2.18
N ALA A 77 1.80 1.43 3.15
CA ALA A 77 2.61 2.58 3.54
C ALA A 77 2.77 2.61 5.06
N LEU A 78 4.01 2.77 5.53
CA LEU A 78 4.33 2.96 6.95
C LEU A 78 5.04 4.29 7.14
N GLN A 79 4.66 5.00 8.21
CA GLN A 79 5.27 6.26 8.60
C GLN A 79 5.53 6.27 10.10
N PHE A 80 6.71 6.71 10.53
CA PHE A 80 7.04 6.84 11.95
C PHE A 80 7.76 8.15 12.27
N THR A 81 7.28 8.81 13.31
CA THR A 81 7.87 10.01 13.92
C THR A 81 8.16 9.72 15.40
N PRO A 82 9.44 9.68 15.83
CA PRO A 82 9.79 9.47 17.21
C PRO A 82 9.23 10.56 18.11
N GLN A 83 8.96 10.24 19.38
CA GLN A 83 8.51 11.24 20.35
C GLN A 83 9.54 12.37 20.49
N GLY A 84 9.08 13.62 20.40
CA GLY A 84 9.93 14.81 20.45
C GLY A 84 10.63 15.17 19.13
N ALA A 85 10.52 14.34 18.08
CA ALA A 85 11.00 14.70 16.76
C ALA A 85 9.99 15.60 16.02
N GLN A 86 10.48 16.64 15.35
CA GLN A 86 9.63 17.51 14.53
C GLN A 86 9.30 16.89 13.15
N ASN A 87 10.14 15.98 12.68
CA ASN A 87 10.06 15.42 11.33
C ASN A 87 9.87 13.90 11.38
N VAL A 88 9.17 13.39 10.35
CA VAL A 88 9.08 11.97 10.06
C VAL A 88 10.48 11.40 9.90
N SER A 89 10.78 10.33 10.65
CA SER A 89 12.08 9.63 10.60
C SER A 89 12.09 8.46 9.63
N LEU A 90 10.92 7.87 9.38
CA LEU A 90 10.75 6.73 8.49
C LEU A 90 9.47 6.92 7.68
N LEU A 91 9.61 6.76 6.37
CA LEU A 91 8.51 6.69 5.43
C LEU A 91 8.88 5.63 4.40
N VAL A 92 8.06 4.59 4.31
CA VAL A 92 8.23 3.51 3.34
C VAL A 92 6.90 3.19 2.70
N LYS A 93 6.94 2.84 1.41
CA LYS A 93 5.79 2.38 0.63
C LYS A 93 6.23 1.19 -0.21
N GLY A 94 5.34 0.23 -0.42
CA GLY A 94 5.62 -0.86 -1.33
C GLY A 94 4.52 -1.90 -1.37
N CYS A 95 4.77 -2.95 -2.14
CA CYS A 95 4.00 -4.18 -2.11
C CYS A 95 4.32 -4.97 -0.84
N MET A 96 3.35 -5.61 -0.24
CA MET A 96 3.51 -6.53 0.88
C MET A 96 2.71 -7.79 0.56
N PHE A 97 3.16 -8.96 1.03
CA PHE A 97 2.32 -10.15 0.95
C PHE A 97 1.01 -9.91 1.69
N GLU A 98 -0.07 -10.55 1.25
CA GLU A 98 -1.28 -10.60 2.06
C GLU A 98 -0.96 -11.17 3.45
N THR A 99 -1.65 -10.68 4.48
CA THR A 99 -1.56 -11.22 5.84
C THR A 99 -2.93 -11.63 6.31
N LYS A 100 -2.99 -12.50 7.33
CA LYS A 100 -4.26 -13.06 7.85
C LYS A 100 -5.34 -12.01 8.15
N GLU A 101 -4.95 -10.82 8.62
CA GLU A 101 -5.88 -9.75 9.02
C GLU A 101 -5.58 -8.39 8.36
N SER A 102 -4.75 -8.34 7.30
CA SER A 102 -4.07 -7.13 6.78
C SER A 102 -3.00 -6.58 7.72
N LEU A 103 -1.91 -6.03 7.16
CA LEU A 103 -0.71 -5.65 7.93
C LEU A 103 -1.04 -4.69 9.08
N CYS A 104 -1.89 -3.69 8.82
CA CYS A 104 -2.18 -2.65 9.80
C CYS A 104 -3.09 -3.08 10.94
N LYS A 105 -3.66 -4.30 10.90
CA LYS A 105 -4.41 -4.88 12.02
C LYS A 105 -3.57 -5.80 12.88
N LEU A 106 -2.38 -6.18 12.42
CA LEU A 106 -1.45 -6.98 13.21
C LEU A 106 -0.94 -6.17 14.41
N GLU A 107 -0.62 -6.86 15.50
CA GLU A 107 0.00 -6.25 16.67
C GLU A 107 1.40 -5.74 16.31
N ALA A 108 1.58 -4.43 16.38
CA ALA A 108 2.86 -3.76 16.15
C ALA A 108 3.55 -3.42 17.48
N LYS A 109 4.85 -3.62 17.56
CA LYS A 109 5.71 -3.08 18.62
C LYS A 109 6.28 -1.75 18.17
N ILE A 110 5.57 -0.68 18.52
CA ILE A 110 5.90 0.68 18.10
C ILE A 110 6.74 1.34 19.21
N PRO A 111 7.96 1.82 18.92
CA PRO A 111 8.73 2.64 19.86
C PRO A 111 7.99 3.95 20.20
N ASN A 112 8.34 4.62 21.30
CA ASN A 112 7.69 5.88 21.68
C ASN A 112 7.71 6.90 20.51
N GLY A 113 6.51 7.23 20.02
CA GLY A 113 6.31 8.10 18.87
C GLY A 113 4.95 7.92 18.22
N ASN A 114 4.76 8.58 17.08
CA ASN A 114 3.58 8.47 16.25
C ASN A 114 3.85 7.53 15.08
N PHE A 115 3.04 6.48 14.95
CA PHE A 115 3.13 5.49 13.89
C PHE A 115 1.83 5.47 13.09
N SER A 116 1.95 5.49 11.77
CA SER A 116 0.85 5.37 10.83
C SER A 116 1.07 4.21 9.88
N CYS A 117 0.04 3.39 9.71
CA CYS A 117 0.02 2.28 8.78
C CYS A 117 -1.19 2.41 7.86
N LYS A 118 -0.97 2.21 6.56
CA LYS A 118 -2.02 2.03 5.56
C LYS A 118 -1.77 0.75 4.79
N ALA A 119 -2.78 -0.11 4.68
CA ALA A 119 -2.75 -1.32 3.90
C ALA A 119 -4.06 -1.46 3.12
N CYS A 120 -3.98 -1.81 1.83
CA CYS A 120 -5.12 -1.88 0.93
C CYS A 120 -4.80 -2.74 -0.30
N ASN A 121 -5.82 -3.24 -0.99
CA ASN A 121 -5.71 -4.24 -2.06
C ASN A 121 -6.18 -3.71 -3.43
N THR A 122 -6.13 -2.40 -3.65
CA THR A 122 -6.47 -1.75 -4.91
C THR A 122 -5.29 -0.98 -5.48
N ASN A 123 -5.24 -0.79 -6.80
CA ASN A 123 -4.10 -0.18 -7.45
C ASN A 123 -3.77 1.21 -6.87
N LYS A 124 -2.49 1.41 -6.51
CA LYS A 124 -1.90 2.69 -6.09
C LYS A 124 -2.60 3.30 -4.87
N CYS A 125 -3.29 2.47 -4.08
CA CYS A 125 -4.07 2.90 -2.94
C CYS A 125 -3.21 3.37 -1.77
N ASN A 126 -1.92 3.05 -1.73
CA ASN A 126 -0.97 3.50 -0.72
C ASN A 126 -0.41 4.92 -0.96
N SER A 127 -1.15 5.76 -1.70
CA SER A 127 -0.83 7.17 -1.85
C SER A 127 -0.97 7.92 -0.50
N CYS A 128 -0.02 8.85 -0.25
CA CYS A 128 -0.10 9.79 0.87
C CYS A 128 -1.24 10.82 0.70
N ALA A 129 -1.78 10.97 -0.51
CA ALA A 129 -2.84 11.93 -0.81
C ALA A 129 -4.08 11.69 0.06
N ALA A 130 -4.45 10.45 0.33
CA ALA A 130 -5.65 10.15 1.13
C ALA A 130 -5.61 10.77 2.54
N LEU A 131 -4.44 10.86 3.17
CA LEU A 131 -4.30 11.46 4.52
C LEU A 131 -4.42 12.99 4.48
N GLY A 132 -3.90 13.63 3.42
CA GLY A 132 -4.02 15.08 3.23
C GLY A 132 -5.43 15.54 2.89
N TRP A 133 -6.15 14.77 2.06
CA TRP A 133 -7.55 15.05 1.72
C TRP A 133 -8.48 14.89 2.92
N SER A 134 -8.29 13.87 3.76
CA SER A 134 -9.10 13.71 4.99
C SER A 134 -8.89 14.87 5.97
N MET A 135 -7.66 15.37 6.15
CA MET A 135 -7.42 16.55 7.00
C MET A 135 -8.00 17.83 6.41
N LEU A 136 -7.92 18.02 5.09
CA LEU A 136 -8.51 19.18 4.42
C LEU A 136 -10.04 19.17 4.54
N LEU A 137 -10.68 18.00 4.39
CA LEU A 137 -12.14 17.84 4.56
C LEU A 137 -12.60 18.07 6.00
N MET A 138 -11.80 17.72 7.01
CA MET A 138 -12.10 18.06 8.40
C MET A 138 -11.93 19.55 8.70
N ALA A 139 -10.92 20.20 8.11
CA ALA A 139 -10.74 21.64 8.26
C ALA A 139 -11.90 22.44 7.61
N THR A 140 -12.37 22.02 6.43
CA THR A 140 -13.48 22.69 5.75
C THR A 140 -14.82 22.48 6.46
N SER A 141 -15.08 21.29 7.03
CA SER A 141 -16.32 21.05 7.77
C SER A 141 -16.43 21.87 9.05
N LEU A 142 -15.31 22.12 9.74
CA LEU A 142 -15.25 23.01 10.91
C LEU A 142 -15.50 24.48 10.57
N ILE A 143 -15.00 24.94 9.42
CA ILE A 143 -15.26 26.31 8.95
C ILE A 143 -16.74 26.48 8.61
N VAL A 144 -17.34 25.55 7.84
CA VAL A 144 -18.76 25.65 7.45
C VAL A 144 -19.69 25.63 8.67
N SER A 145 -19.42 24.76 9.65
CA SER A 145 -20.22 24.69 10.88
C SER A 145 -20.12 25.96 11.73
N SER A 146 -18.96 26.62 11.77
CA SER A 146 -18.80 27.91 12.47
C SER A 146 -19.55 29.09 11.82
N TRP A 147 -19.84 28.99 10.52
CA TRP A 147 -20.62 30.01 9.79
C TRP A 147 -22.13 29.77 9.87
N VAL A 148 -22.58 28.52 10.00
CA VAL A 148 -24.00 28.17 10.13
C VAL A 148 -24.52 28.32 11.57
N ALA A 149 -23.63 28.23 12.56
CA ALA A 149 -23.98 28.42 13.98
C ALA A 149 -24.01 29.90 14.43
N LYS A 150 -24.07 30.86 13.50
CA LYS A 150 -24.05 32.30 13.75
C LYS A 150 -25.32 32.98 13.27
#